data_AF-A0A936R604-F1
#
_entry.id   AF-A0A936R604-F1
#
_cell.length_a   1.000
_cell.length_b   1.000
_cell.length_c   1.000
_cell.angle_alpha   90.00
_cell.angle_beta   90.00
_cell.angle_gamma   90.00
#
_symmetry.space_group_name_H-M   'P 1'
#
loop_
_entity.id
_entity.type
_entity.pdbx_description
1 polymer ?
#
loop_
_entity_poly.entity_id
_entity_poly.type
_entity_poly.pdbx_seq_one_letter_code
_entity_poly.pdbx_strand_id
1 'polypeptide(L)'
;MSNTTEIVSHWIDAQPEGTLIRGQDLAHLANRDQASRQLARSARHGRLMRVARGVYVAVTASRFGLVPPPIDKVVQSLATITGRAVVRHGAAAANALGLTTQVPVRQVYLTDGRARRLSLGKQIIEIRHAPKWMLVLGTAPPVISSGSLEWLAGSCRASGRQAGRAHRAG
;
A
#
# COMPACT_ATOMS: atom_id res chain seq x y z
N MET A 1 -14.67 36.15 -8.67
CA MET A 1 -14.48 34.93 -9.48
C MET A 1 -13.62 33.97 -8.68
N SER A 2 -14.16 32.86 -8.18
CA SER A 2 -13.40 31.93 -7.34
C SER A 2 -12.26 31.32 -8.15
N ASN A 3 -11.02 31.50 -7.69
CA ASN A 3 -9.84 30.99 -8.37
C ASN A 3 -9.84 29.47 -8.28
N THR A 4 -9.78 28.75 -9.39
CA THR A 4 -9.73 27.27 -9.44
C THR A 4 -8.66 26.69 -8.51
N THR A 5 -7.56 27.43 -8.31
CA THR A 5 -6.48 27.06 -7.37
C THR A 5 -6.95 27.01 -5.92
N GLU A 6 -7.76 27.97 -5.50
CA GLU A 6 -8.30 28.05 -4.13
C GLU A 6 -9.30 26.93 -3.89
N ILE A 7 -10.19 26.67 -4.87
CA ILE A 7 -11.17 25.58 -4.78
C ILE A 7 -10.48 24.22 -4.60
N VAL A 8 -9.45 23.94 -5.42
CA VAL A 8 -8.70 22.68 -5.31
C VAL A 8 -7.94 22.60 -3.99
N SER A 9 -7.35 23.72 -3.52
CA SER A 9 -6.64 23.74 -2.24
C SER A 9 -7.59 23.47 -1.06
N HIS A 10 -8.73 24.14 -1.03
CA HIS A 10 -9.76 23.94 -0.02
C HIS A 10 -10.29 22.50 -0.02
N TRP A 11 -10.51 21.92 -1.21
CA TRP A 11 -10.93 20.52 -1.32
C TRP A 11 -9.87 19.54 -0.78
N ILE A 12 -8.58 19.83 -1.02
CA ILE A 12 -7.46 19.04 -0.50
C ILE A 12 -7.42 19.13 1.03
N ASP A 13 -7.56 20.34 1.58
CA ASP A 13 -7.51 20.58 3.03
C ASP A 13 -8.68 19.93 3.78
N ALA A 14 -9.81 19.71 3.09
CA ALA A 14 -10.97 19.00 3.63
C ALA A 14 -10.81 17.46 3.65
N GLN A 15 -9.75 16.89 3.08
CA GLN A 15 -9.57 15.44 3.04
C GLN A 15 -9.03 14.91 4.38
N PRO A 16 -9.57 13.79 4.90
CA PRO A 16 -9.05 13.19 6.10
C PRO A 16 -7.64 12.63 5.87
N GLU A 17 -6.84 12.61 6.94
CA GLU A 17 -5.49 12.06 6.93
C GLU A 17 -5.47 10.62 6.39
N GLY A 18 -4.49 10.31 5.54
CA GLY A 18 -4.32 8.98 4.94
C GLY A 18 -5.13 8.76 3.66
N THR A 19 -5.93 9.74 3.23
CA THR A 19 -6.67 9.67 1.96
C THR A 19 -5.72 9.77 0.78
N LEU A 20 -5.82 8.83 -0.15
CA LEU A 20 -5.12 8.85 -1.42
C LEU A 20 -5.83 9.75 -2.41
N ILE A 21 -5.07 10.63 -3.04
CA ILE A 21 -5.55 11.62 -4.01
C ILE A 21 -4.79 11.46 -5.33
N ARG A 22 -5.53 11.40 -6.42
CA ARG A 22 -5.04 11.31 -7.80
C ARG A 22 -5.58 12.48 -8.62
N GLY A 23 -4.93 12.78 -9.74
CA GLY A 23 -5.41 13.83 -10.65
C GLY A 23 -6.83 13.60 -11.18
N GLN A 24 -7.24 12.33 -11.33
CA GLN A 24 -8.61 11.97 -11.75
C GLN A 24 -9.67 12.31 -10.70
N ASP A 25 -9.32 12.31 -9.42
CA ASP A 25 -10.27 12.61 -8.34
C ASP A 25 -10.63 14.11 -8.36
N LEU A 26 -9.78 14.96 -8.98
CA LEU A 26 -9.97 16.40 -9.16
C LEU A 26 -10.58 16.79 -10.51
N ALA A 27 -10.95 15.82 -11.36
CA ALA A 27 -11.43 16.10 -12.72
C ALA A 27 -12.71 16.96 -12.77
N HIS A 28 -13.48 16.97 -11.70
CA HIS A 28 -14.68 17.80 -11.54
C HIS A 28 -14.39 19.25 -11.14
N LEU A 29 -13.16 19.55 -10.70
CA LEU A 29 -12.75 20.89 -10.22
C LEU A 29 -11.80 21.57 -11.21
N ALA A 30 -10.94 20.81 -11.89
CA ALA A 30 -9.90 21.36 -12.75
C ALA A 30 -9.52 20.39 -13.88
N ASN A 31 -8.98 20.93 -14.97
CA ASN A 31 -8.42 20.10 -16.04
C ASN A 31 -7.17 19.33 -15.54
N ARG A 32 -6.84 18.20 -16.18
CA ARG A 32 -5.79 17.25 -15.78
C ARG A 32 -4.44 17.90 -15.51
N ASP A 33 -4.02 18.85 -16.35
CA ASP A 33 -2.74 19.55 -16.19
C ASP A 33 -2.76 20.49 -14.99
N GLN A 34 -3.87 21.21 -14.79
CA GLN A 34 -4.06 22.07 -13.64
C GLN A 34 -4.08 21.22 -12.36
N ALA A 35 -4.87 20.15 -12.30
CA ALA A 35 -4.92 19.23 -11.17
C ALA A 35 -3.53 18.65 -10.83
N SER A 36 -2.78 18.21 -11.84
CA SER A 36 -1.43 17.68 -11.65
C SER A 36 -0.46 18.74 -11.09
N ARG A 37 -0.52 19.98 -11.59
CA ARG A 37 0.27 21.09 -11.06
C ARG A 37 -0.13 21.46 -9.64
N GLN A 38 -1.44 21.49 -9.32
CA GLN A 38 -1.92 21.77 -7.97
C GLN A 38 -1.44 20.71 -6.98
N LEU A 39 -1.61 19.42 -7.29
CA LEU A 39 -1.16 18.33 -6.42
C LEU A 39 0.35 18.40 -6.16
N ALA A 40 1.14 18.67 -7.21
CA ALA A 40 2.58 18.86 -7.06
C ALA A 40 2.93 20.08 -6.18
N ARG A 41 2.20 21.19 -6.33
CA ARG A 41 2.37 22.38 -5.47
C ARG A 41 1.99 22.11 -4.02
N SER A 42 0.83 21.52 -3.76
CA SER A 42 0.38 21.15 -2.41
C SER A 42 1.34 20.18 -1.73
N ALA A 43 1.97 19.27 -2.49
CA ALA A 43 3.00 18.39 -1.96
C ALA A 43 4.28 19.15 -1.57
N ARG A 44 4.71 20.14 -2.37
CA ARG A 44 5.85 21.01 -2.03
C ARG A 44 5.58 21.87 -0.79
N HIS A 45 4.33 22.27 -0.58
CA HIS A 45 3.90 23.06 0.57
C HIS A 45 3.64 22.19 1.83
N GLY A 46 3.87 20.88 1.75
CA GLY A 46 3.71 20.00 2.90
C GLY A 46 2.26 19.72 3.31
N ARG A 47 1.29 19.92 2.40
CA ARG A 47 -0.11 19.51 2.64
C ARG A 47 -0.36 18.08 2.21
N LEU A 48 0.41 17.62 1.23
CA LEU A 48 0.35 16.26 0.68
C LEU A 48 1.72 15.61 0.72
N MET A 49 1.76 14.29 0.81
CA MET A 49 2.97 13.52 0.57
C MET A 49 2.82 12.69 -0.70
N ARG A 50 3.82 12.75 -1.58
CA ARG A 50 3.80 11.96 -2.82
C ARG A 50 4.22 10.53 -2.52
N VAL A 51 3.37 9.56 -2.84
CA VAL A 51 3.60 8.13 -2.52
C VAL A 51 3.93 7.29 -3.75
N ALA A 52 3.53 7.75 -4.94
CA ALA A 52 3.91 7.18 -6.22
C ALA A 52 3.75 8.24 -7.33
N ARG A 53 4.06 7.88 -8.58
CA ARG A 53 3.83 8.77 -9.71
C ARG A 53 2.33 9.07 -9.85
N GLY A 54 1.95 10.33 -9.65
CA GLY A 54 0.57 10.80 -9.79
C GLY A 54 -0.37 10.38 -8.65
N VAL A 55 0.18 9.86 -7.55
CA VAL A 55 -0.57 9.45 -6.36
C VAL A 55 0.02 10.15 -5.15
N TYR A 56 -0.85 10.82 -4.41
CA TYR A 56 -0.52 11.60 -3.22
C TYR A 56 -1.35 11.10 -2.05
N VAL A 57 -0.91 11.38 -0.83
CA VAL A 57 -1.65 11.09 0.40
C VAL A 57 -1.80 12.37 1.21
N ALA A 58 -2.99 12.59 1.77
CA ALA A 58 -3.24 13.66 2.72
C ALA A 58 -2.49 13.38 4.02
N VAL A 59 -1.73 14.37 4.50
CA VAL A 59 -0.90 14.27 5.70
C VAL A 59 -1.23 15.36 6.69
N THR A 60 -1.02 15.07 7.96
CA THR A 60 -1.10 16.08 9.02
C THR A 60 0.27 16.71 9.22
N ALA A 61 0.33 18.04 9.16
CA ALA A 61 1.55 18.78 9.51
C ALA A 61 1.74 18.76 11.03
N SER A 62 2.94 18.40 11.49
CA SER A 62 3.38 18.52 12.88
C SER A 62 4.43 19.61 13.01
N ARG A 63 4.68 20.09 14.24
CA ARG A 63 5.79 21.00 14.56
C ARG A 63 7.17 20.46 14.15
N PHE A 64 7.28 19.14 13.97
CA PHE A 64 8.50 18.45 13.57
C PHE A 64 8.57 18.12 12.06
N GLY A 65 7.60 18.61 11.29
CA GLY A 65 7.49 18.35 9.85
C GLY A 65 6.31 17.44 9.49
N LEU A 66 6.39 16.82 8.31
CA LEU A 66 5.34 15.97 7.77
C LEU A 66 5.34 14.62 8.49
N VAL A 67 4.20 14.29 9.11
CA VAL A 67 4.01 12.99 9.73
C VAL A 67 3.39 12.05 8.69
N PRO A 68 4.03 10.92 8.36
CA PRO A 68 3.41 9.91 7.51
C PRO A 68 2.16 9.37 8.19
N PRO A 69 1.05 9.24 7.44
CA PRO A 69 -0.20 8.73 8.00
C PRO A 69 -0.05 7.24 8.33
N PRO A 70 -0.91 6.70 9.21
CA PRO A 70 -0.96 5.27 9.48
C PRO A 70 -1.16 4.48 8.18
N ILE A 71 -0.34 3.43 7.99
CA ILE A 71 -0.34 2.59 6.78
C ILE A 71 -1.74 2.05 6.48
N ASP A 72 -2.48 1.68 7.52
CA ASP A 72 -3.80 1.07 7.38
C ASP A 72 -4.84 2.03 6.78
N LYS A 73 -4.76 3.33 7.11
CA LYS A 73 -5.60 4.35 6.46
C LYS A 73 -5.28 4.47 4.98
N VAL A 74 -3.99 4.42 4.62
CA VAL A 74 -3.53 4.50 3.23
C VAL A 74 -3.99 3.29 2.43
N VAL A 75 -3.89 2.10 3.01
CA VAL A 75 -4.34 0.85 2.39
C VAL A 75 -5.87 0.80 2.26
N GLN A 76 -6.59 1.24 3.29
CA GLN A 76 -8.05 1.35 3.24
C GLN A 76 -8.46 2.33 2.14
N SER A 77 -7.83 3.50 2.09
CA SER A 77 -8.08 4.49 1.03
C SER A 77 -7.78 3.89 -0.34
N LEU A 78 -6.67 3.15 -0.49
CA LEU A 78 -6.33 2.45 -1.72
C LEU A 78 -7.43 1.47 -2.17
N ALA A 79 -7.96 0.68 -1.25
CA ALA A 79 -9.05 -0.25 -1.53
C ALA A 79 -10.29 0.50 -2.03
N THR A 80 -10.69 1.58 -1.36
CA THR A 80 -11.82 2.44 -1.75
C THR A 80 -11.62 3.05 -3.14
N ILE A 81 -10.46 3.68 -3.41
CA ILE A 81 -10.23 4.40 -4.67
C ILE A 81 -10.01 3.48 -5.88
N THR A 82 -9.68 2.21 -5.64
CA THR A 82 -9.49 1.20 -6.70
C THR A 82 -10.67 0.26 -6.84
N GLY A 83 -11.62 0.27 -5.89
CA GLY A 83 -12.74 -0.66 -5.83
C GLY A 83 -12.29 -2.12 -5.69
N ARG A 84 -11.16 -2.37 -5.03
CA ARG A 84 -10.50 -3.68 -4.99
C ARG A 84 -10.13 -4.08 -3.57
N ALA A 85 -10.15 -5.38 -3.31
CA ALA A 85 -9.71 -5.92 -2.05
C ALA A 85 -8.18 -5.74 -1.90
N VAL A 86 -7.76 -5.29 -0.72
CA VAL A 86 -6.35 -5.22 -0.33
C VAL A 86 -6.22 -5.82 1.06
N VAL A 87 -5.45 -6.90 1.21
CA VAL A 87 -5.31 -7.65 2.46
C VAL A 87 -3.85 -7.73 2.91
N ARG A 88 -3.60 -7.82 4.21
CA ARG A 88 -2.24 -8.04 4.75
C ARG A 88 -1.71 -9.42 4.35
N HIS A 89 -0.38 -9.57 4.27
CA HIS A 89 0.27 -10.83 3.95
C HIS A 89 1.34 -11.22 4.98
N GLY A 90 1.60 -12.53 5.11
CA GLY A 90 2.72 -13.10 5.86
C GLY A 90 2.70 -12.69 7.34
N ALA A 91 3.85 -12.26 7.85
CA ALA A 91 4.00 -11.86 9.25
C ALA A 91 3.04 -10.74 9.68
N ALA A 92 2.68 -9.81 8.78
CA ALA A 92 1.70 -8.76 9.08
C ALA A 92 0.28 -9.33 9.27
N ALA A 93 -0.08 -10.36 8.49
CA ALA A 93 -1.36 -11.04 8.65
C ALA A 93 -1.38 -11.89 9.92
N ALA A 94 -0.33 -12.66 10.17
CA ALA A 94 -0.19 -13.46 11.38
C ALA A 94 -0.23 -12.59 12.65
N ASN A 95 0.41 -11.41 12.62
CA ASN A 95 0.39 -10.47 13.74
C ASN A 95 -1.01 -9.93 14.00
N ALA A 96 -1.71 -9.51 12.94
CA ALA A 96 -3.09 -9.04 13.03
C ALA A 96 -4.06 -10.12 13.56
N LEU A 97 -3.77 -11.40 13.31
CA LEU A 97 -4.52 -12.55 13.81
C LEU A 97 -4.10 -13.00 15.22
N GLY A 98 -3.12 -12.34 15.85
CA GLY A 98 -2.60 -12.73 17.16
C GLY A 98 -1.74 -13.98 17.17
N LEU A 99 -1.38 -14.52 15.99
CA LEU A 99 -0.52 -15.70 15.84
C LEU A 99 0.97 -15.39 16.06
N THR A 100 1.34 -14.10 16.06
CA THR A 100 2.69 -13.63 16.39
C THR A 100 2.63 -12.21 16.94
N THR A 101 3.63 -11.82 17.73
CA THR A 101 3.80 -10.44 18.21
C THR A 101 4.84 -9.66 17.40
N GLN A 102 5.50 -10.33 16.44
CA GLN A 102 6.55 -9.72 15.64
C GLN A 102 6.00 -8.63 14.72
N VAL A 103 6.51 -7.41 14.85
CA VAL A 103 6.21 -6.30 13.94
C VAL A 103 7.12 -6.43 12.70
N PRO A 104 6.57 -6.65 11.49
CA PRO A 104 7.39 -6.89 10.31
C PRO A 104 8.08 -5.61 9.83
N VAL A 105 9.35 -5.76 9.44
CA VAL A 105 10.18 -4.67 8.87
C VAL A 105 9.65 -4.23 7.49
N ARG A 106 9.12 -5.17 6.70
CA ARG A 106 8.55 -4.92 5.36
C ARG A 106 7.04 -5.15 5.38
N GLN A 107 6.30 -4.14 4.92
CA GLN A 107 4.84 -4.18 4.88
C GLN A 107 4.38 -4.63 3.49
N VAL A 108 3.85 -5.86 3.40
CA VAL A 108 3.41 -6.48 2.15
C VAL A 108 1.90 -6.71 2.20
N TYR A 109 1.22 -6.29 1.14
CA TYR A 109 -0.22 -6.44 0.94
C TYR A 109 -0.51 -7.15 -0.37
N LEU A 110 -1.61 -7.90 -0.41
CA LEU A 110 -2.11 -8.57 -1.61
C LEU A 110 -3.34 -7.86 -2.15
N THR A 111 -3.49 -7.83 -3.47
CA THR A 111 -4.68 -7.31 -4.16
C THR A 111 -4.98 -8.12 -5.41
N ASP A 112 -6.22 -8.13 -5.87
CA ASP A 112 -6.61 -8.68 -7.18
C ASP A 112 -6.31 -7.70 -8.33
N GLY A 113 -5.85 -6.50 -8.00
CA GLY A 113 -5.46 -5.47 -8.95
C GLY A 113 -3.98 -5.49 -9.34
N ARG A 114 -3.56 -4.34 -9.90
CA ARG A 114 -2.19 -4.11 -10.35
C ARG A 114 -1.23 -3.98 -9.15
N ALA A 115 -0.16 -4.78 -9.18
CA ALA A 115 0.97 -4.65 -8.27
C ALA A 115 1.63 -3.26 -8.36
N ARG A 116 1.98 -2.69 -7.21
CA ARG A 116 2.60 -1.37 -7.10
C ARG A 116 3.37 -1.23 -5.79
N ARG A 117 4.25 -0.24 -5.71
CA ARG A 117 4.90 0.15 -4.45
C ARG A 117 4.48 1.57 -4.11
N LEU A 118 4.20 1.81 -2.82
CA LEU A 118 3.91 3.12 -2.27
C LEU A 118 4.99 3.47 -1.26
N SER A 119 5.63 4.64 -1.41
CA SER A 119 6.62 5.14 -0.47
C SER A 119 5.99 6.15 0.48
N LEU A 120 5.92 5.81 1.77
CA LEU A 120 5.49 6.70 2.84
C LEU A 120 6.71 7.19 3.62
N GLY A 121 7.38 8.24 3.13
CA GLY A 121 8.63 8.71 3.71
C GLY A 121 9.70 7.61 3.68
N LYS A 122 10.09 7.10 4.85
CA LYS A 122 11.05 5.99 4.99
C LYS A 122 10.42 4.60 4.88
N GLN A 123 9.09 4.50 4.96
CA GLN A 123 8.38 3.22 4.89
C GLN A 123 8.01 2.90 3.44
N ILE A 124 8.18 1.63 3.06
CA ILE A 124 7.79 1.15 1.74
C ILE A 124 6.68 0.12 1.92
N ILE A 125 5.53 0.40 1.31
CA ILE A 125 4.41 -0.53 1.21
C ILE A 125 4.50 -1.21 -0.15
N GLU A 126 4.57 -2.53 -0.13
CA GLU A 126 4.54 -3.33 -1.34
C GLU A 126 3.16 -3.96 -1.53
N ILE A 127 2.55 -3.71 -2.68
CA ILE A 127 1.28 -4.29 -3.08
C ILE A 127 1.57 -5.29 -4.20
N ARG A 128 1.27 -6.56 -3.94
CA ARG A 128 1.46 -7.67 -4.87
C ARG A 128 0.11 -8.15 -5.40
N HIS A 129 0.12 -8.62 -6.64
CA HIS A 129 -1.06 -9.26 -7.19
C HIS A 129 -1.24 -10.66 -6.60
N ALA A 130 -2.48 -11.03 -6.28
CA ALA A 130 -2.87 -12.36 -5.87
C ALA A 130 -4.23 -12.73 -6.49
N PRO A 131 -4.48 -14.03 -6.74
CA PRO A 131 -5.78 -14.48 -7.23
C PRO A 131 -6.87 -14.25 -6.17
N LYS A 132 -8.10 -13.99 -6.62
CA LYS A 132 -9.23 -13.60 -5.74
C LYS A 132 -9.49 -14.56 -4.59
N TRP A 133 -9.36 -15.87 -4.83
CA TRP A 133 -9.58 -16.89 -3.79
C TRP A 133 -8.67 -16.70 -2.57
N MET A 134 -7.44 -16.21 -2.77
CA MET A 134 -6.48 -15.96 -1.70
C MET A 134 -6.84 -14.71 -0.86
N LEU A 135 -7.57 -13.77 -1.45
CA LEU A 135 -8.01 -12.54 -0.77
C LEU A 135 -9.21 -12.80 0.15
N VAL A 136 -10.09 -13.72 -0.24
CA VAL A 136 -11.27 -14.13 0.54
C VAL A 136 -10.85 -14.75 1.88
N LEU A 137 -9.79 -15.56 1.88
CA LEU A 137 -9.20 -16.14 3.09
C LEU A 137 -8.62 -15.08 4.04
N GLY A 138 -8.03 -14.01 3.49
CA GLY A 138 -7.46 -12.92 4.28
C GLY A 138 -8.50 -11.96 4.88
N THR A 139 -9.76 -12.03 4.46
CA THR A 139 -10.88 -11.24 5.00
C THR A 139 -11.71 -11.98 6.05
N ALA A 140 -11.46 -13.27 6.27
CA ALA A 140 -12.20 -14.03 7.27
C ALA A 140 -11.82 -13.57 8.70
N PRO A 141 -12.79 -13.48 9.63
CA PRO A 141 -12.49 -13.23 11.03
C PRO A 141 -11.59 -14.35 11.59
N PRO A 142 -10.79 -14.09 12.65
CA PRO A 142 -9.76 -15.01 13.16
C PRO A 142 -10.23 -16.41 13.60
N VAL A 143 -11.54 -16.69 13.59
CA VAL A 143 -12.17 -17.85 14.22
C VAL A 143 -12.64 -18.93 13.24
N ILE A 144 -12.15 -18.95 12.00
CA ILE A 144 -12.49 -20.04 11.07
C ILE A 144 -11.25 -20.48 10.29
N SER A 145 -10.43 -21.34 10.88
CA SER A 145 -9.45 -22.17 10.18
C SER A 145 -9.12 -23.43 10.99
N SER A 146 -10.13 -24.22 11.35
CA SER A 146 -9.92 -25.67 11.53
C SER A 146 -9.74 -26.29 10.14
N GLY A 147 -8.58 -25.98 9.57
CA GLY A 147 -8.14 -26.33 8.23
C GLY A 147 -6.61 -26.22 8.17
N SER A 148 -5.98 -26.66 9.27
CA SER A 148 -4.67 -27.28 9.38
C SER A 148 -3.55 -26.77 8.46
N LEU A 149 -2.72 -25.88 8.99
CA LEU A 149 -1.26 -26.03 9.15
C LEU A 149 -0.34 -26.52 7.99
N GLU A 150 -0.79 -26.77 6.77
CA GLU A 150 0.07 -27.31 5.70
C GLU A 150 0.90 -26.24 4.97
N TRP A 151 0.49 -24.96 5.00
CA TRP A 151 1.08 -23.92 4.14
C TRP A 151 2.23 -23.11 4.77
N LEU A 152 2.52 -23.27 6.06
CA LEU A 152 3.70 -22.63 6.69
C LEU A 152 5.01 -23.43 6.51
N ALA A 153 4.98 -24.61 5.87
CA ALA A 153 6.16 -25.46 5.71
C ALA A 153 6.89 -25.33 4.34
N GLY A 154 6.43 -24.48 3.42
CA GLY A 154 6.85 -24.54 2.02
C GLY A 154 8.06 -23.72 1.55
N SER A 155 8.56 -22.72 2.30
CA SER A 155 9.52 -21.74 1.73
C SER A 155 10.95 -21.80 2.25
N CYS A 156 11.36 -22.86 2.95
CA CYS A 156 12.76 -23.04 3.41
C CYS A 156 13.34 -24.41 3.07
N ARG A 157 13.44 -24.79 1.79
CA ARG A 157 14.48 -25.72 1.30
C ARG A 157 14.62 -25.74 -0.23
N ALA A 158 15.23 -24.70 -0.80
CA ALA A 158 15.74 -24.75 -2.17
C ALA A 158 16.98 -23.87 -2.32
N SER A 159 18.11 -24.35 -1.81
CA SER A 159 19.45 -23.83 -2.13
C SER A 159 20.47 -24.92 -1.80
N GLY A 160 20.86 -25.70 -2.81
CA GLY A 160 21.93 -26.70 -2.69
C GLY A 160 21.78 -27.95 -3.57
N ARG A 161 21.61 -27.80 -4.90
CA ARG A 161 22.03 -28.87 -5.85
C ARG A 161 23.47 -28.55 -6.24
N GLN A 162 24.41 -29.39 -5.81
CA GLN A 162 25.04 -30.42 -6.65
C GLN A 162 25.67 -29.86 -7.94
N ALA A 163 27.00 -29.76 -7.93
CA ALA A 163 27.82 -29.83 -9.13
C ALA A 163 29.09 -30.61 -8.78
N GLY A 164 29.39 -31.65 -9.56
CA GLY A 164 30.73 -32.27 -9.61
C GLY A 164 30.80 -33.76 -9.27
N ARG A 165 30.23 -34.64 -10.11
CA ARG A 165 30.80 -35.97 -10.31
C ARG A 165 30.54 -36.46 -11.74
N ALA A 166 31.54 -36.28 -12.59
CA ALA A 166 31.75 -37.07 -13.79
C ALA A 166 33.26 -37.07 -14.09
N HIS A 167 33.94 -38.16 -13.78
CA HIS A 167 35.05 -38.64 -14.61
C HIS A 167 35.21 -40.14 -14.40
N ARG A 168 35.00 -40.87 -15.49
CA ARG A 168 35.21 -42.30 -15.70
C ARG A 168 36.42 -42.41 -16.62
N ALA A 169 37.47 -43.12 -16.22
CA ALA A 169 38.51 -43.69 -17.08
C ALA A 169 39.34 -44.68 -16.26
N GLY A 170 39.57 -45.88 -16.81
CA GLY A 170 40.36 -46.95 -16.22
C GLY A 170 39.58 -48.24 -16.11
#